data_AF-A0A6J3BRT8-F1
#
_entry.id   AF-A0A6J3BRT8-F1
#
_cell.length_a   1.000
_cell.length_b   1.000
_cell.length_c   1.000
_cell.angle_alpha   90.00
_cell.angle_beta   90.00
_cell.angle_gamma   90.00
#
_symmetry.space_group_name_H-M   'P 1'
#
loop_
_entity.id
_entity.type
_entity.pdbx_description
1 polymer ?
#
loop_
_entity_poly.entity_id
_entity_poly.type
_entity_poly.pdbx_seq_one_letter_code
_entity_poly.pdbx_strand_id
1 'polypeptide(L)'
;MLKYHKNFILYGELEYFCIVCREEFLNIEDVEKHIRWEKHRKIMKRQTLFPKLKQDSIYKIGNNFYCELCNYLTSDMENIMAHLNEDKHKTNRKSKTPVIPKLVECKRDVDTGFIIVHNVIVSIRQWNTFVNLTHCMLCDTVVDLNRTDEHIVLHDHLIKLIQARVILENEGRCYRKINKDINYCFICKTIVGTSDLNDHWNSVEHCANKTSSIATTSKTTETKTSKEIYRANETTKKLLQLQRTVYDINLENKTATCKFCNKIIPFIGREMLNHQKEHAEELRDIDDSKEMLEIIAGNVHSSDSEASEVGFSETIDHGKRRHKMSLYGKQHYITLTPVGAKGYCHLCHVYMSSHIKVFREHTRGHIHKGHLEFKGLKKGKKHEKPDCNTKSLQSYLKNIFYSHAMRSFWINEELSVKTYSFILIAPIRYYKKTKCYACDVEYKQGEAIEHYKTIRHKTNLLDTEVVTYLRGEFIREIRNDLYHCGFCNRLFAYWDNMKRHMRSWRHKEMKKDRIMASNLARKWKKDNLLTVISTNPDIMYVQLLDLDFYL
;
A
#
# COMPACT_ATOMS: atom_id res chain seq x y z
N MET A 1 19.33 -17.33 -3.67
CA MET A 1 18.40 -18.32 -3.06
C MET A 1 19.02 -19.12 -1.92
N LEU A 2 20.16 -19.79 -2.09
CA LEU A 2 20.91 -20.50 -1.03
C LEU A 2 21.09 -19.71 0.28
N LYS A 3 21.36 -18.41 0.14
CA LYS A 3 21.43 -17.45 1.25
C LYS A 3 20.16 -17.46 2.13
N TYR A 4 18.97 -17.59 1.54
CA TYR A 4 17.70 -17.55 2.27
C TYR A 4 17.48 -18.81 3.11
N HIS A 5 17.88 -19.98 2.61
CA HIS A 5 17.78 -21.23 3.37
C HIS A 5 18.58 -21.15 4.68
N LYS A 6 19.84 -20.70 4.58
CA LYS A 6 20.74 -20.51 5.74
C LYS A 6 20.26 -19.46 6.75
N ASN A 7 19.34 -18.58 6.34
CA ASN A 7 18.74 -17.56 7.19
C ASN A 7 17.29 -17.91 7.58
N PHE A 8 16.90 -19.20 7.48
CA PHE A 8 15.56 -19.68 7.86
C PHE A 8 14.42 -18.94 7.16
N ILE A 9 14.62 -18.58 5.89
CA ILE A 9 13.62 -17.94 5.05
C ILE A 9 13.04 -18.98 4.08
N LEU A 10 11.78 -19.35 4.30
CA LEU A 10 10.97 -20.01 3.28
C LEU A 10 10.69 -19.01 2.17
N TYR A 11 10.76 -19.45 0.91
CA TYR A 11 10.40 -18.62 -0.23
C TYR A 11 9.60 -19.42 -1.26
N GLY A 12 8.50 -18.82 -1.69
CA GLY A 12 7.62 -19.25 -2.77
C GLY A 12 7.88 -18.43 -4.03
N GLU A 13 6.90 -18.40 -4.92
CA GLU A 13 6.90 -17.59 -6.14
C GLU A 13 6.66 -16.10 -5.84
N LEU A 14 5.86 -15.77 -4.82
CA LEU A 14 5.56 -14.40 -4.40
C LEU A 14 5.82 -14.14 -2.91
N GLU A 15 5.62 -15.15 -2.06
CA GLU A 15 5.69 -15.02 -0.61
C GLU A 15 7.05 -15.44 -0.05
N TYR A 16 7.49 -14.73 0.99
CA TYR A 16 8.64 -15.10 1.79
C TYR A 16 8.25 -15.13 3.26
N PHE A 17 8.78 -16.09 4.02
CA PHE A 17 8.44 -16.25 5.43
C PHE A 17 9.68 -16.60 6.25
N CYS A 18 9.97 -15.79 7.27
CA CYS A 18 11.03 -16.10 8.22
C CYS A 18 10.51 -17.01 9.33
N ILE A 19 11.00 -18.25 9.37
CA ILE A 19 10.54 -19.28 10.30
C ILE A 19 10.83 -18.89 11.76
N VAL A 20 12.02 -18.34 12.01
CA VAL A 20 12.48 -18.04 13.38
C VAL A 20 11.90 -16.74 13.95
N CYS A 21 11.58 -15.77 13.09
CA CYS A 21 10.95 -14.51 13.50
C CYS A 21 9.43 -14.54 13.38
N ARG A 22 8.87 -15.50 12.62
CA ARG A 22 7.45 -15.60 12.27
C ARG A 22 6.93 -14.32 11.61
N GLU A 23 7.69 -13.85 10.61
CA GLU A 23 7.38 -12.65 9.85
C GLU A 23 7.25 -13.00 8.36
N GLU A 24 6.22 -12.45 7.71
CA GLU A 24 6.00 -12.55 6.26
C GLU A 24 6.61 -11.34 5.53
N PHE A 25 7.05 -11.57 4.28
CA PHE A 25 7.50 -10.52 3.38
C PHE A 25 6.93 -10.76 1.99
N LEU A 26 6.58 -9.65 1.32
CA LEU A 26 6.01 -9.66 -0.04
C LEU A 26 7.05 -9.33 -1.12
N ASN A 27 8.26 -8.94 -0.72
CA ASN A 27 9.33 -8.58 -1.64
C ASN A 27 10.69 -8.96 -1.06
N ILE A 28 11.64 -9.16 -1.97
CA ILE A 28 12.99 -9.63 -1.64
C ILE A 28 13.82 -8.57 -0.93
N GLU A 29 13.55 -7.27 -1.19
CA GLU A 29 14.26 -6.17 -0.56
C GLU A 29 14.01 -6.11 0.96
N ASP A 30 12.79 -6.42 1.40
CA ASP A 30 12.43 -6.45 2.81
C ASP A 30 13.01 -7.69 3.50
N VAL A 31 13.06 -8.84 2.81
CA VAL A 31 13.80 -10.02 3.28
C VAL A 31 15.28 -9.68 3.48
N GLU A 32 15.89 -9.00 2.51
CA GLU A 32 17.30 -8.59 2.55
C GLU A 32 17.61 -7.65 3.71
N LYS A 33 16.70 -6.74 4.05
CA LYS A 33 16.80 -5.91 5.25
C LYS A 33 16.61 -6.75 6.51
N HIS A 34 15.64 -7.66 6.52
CA HIS A 34 15.31 -8.49 7.67
C HIS A 34 16.49 -9.38 8.08
N ILE A 35 17.14 -10.09 7.16
CA ILE A 35 18.26 -10.98 7.48
C ILE A 35 19.52 -10.22 7.97
N ARG A 36 19.62 -8.92 7.67
CA ARG A 36 20.67 -8.04 8.22
C ARG A 36 20.33 -7.51 9.61
N TRP A 37 19.07 -7.63 10.04
CA TRP A 37 18.64 -7.12 11.32
C TRP A 37 19.29 -7.88 12.47
N GLU A 38 19.86 -7.14 13.42
CA GLU A 38 20.61 -7.73 14.53
C GLU A 38 19.75 -8.68 15.39
N LYS A 39 18.44 -8.39 15.56
CA LYS A 39 17.53 -9.29 16.28
C LYS A 39 17.41 -10.65 15.58
N HIS A 40 17.23 -10.65 14.25
CA HIS A 40 17.17 -11.88 13.46
C HIS A 40 18.48 -12.68 13.60
N ARG A 41 19.63 -12.02 13.43
CA ARG A 41 20.96 -12.65 13.54
C ARG A 41 21.20 -13.30 14.91
N LYS A 42 20.77 -12.64 16.00
CA LYS A 42 20.87 -13.19 17.35
C LYS A 42 20.00 -14.43 17.54
N ILE A 43 18.79 -14.46 16.97
CA ILE A 43 17.91 -15.64 17.02
C ILE A 43 18.51 -16.79 16.19
N MET A 44 19.00 -16.48 14.99
CA MET A 44 19.64 -17.43 14.08
C MET A 44 20.84 -18.13 14.72
N LYS A 45 21.74 -17.38 15.39
CA LYS A 45 22.93 -17.94 16.09
C LYS A 45 22.58 -18.92 17.22
N ARG A 46 21.36 -18.86 17.76
CA ARG A 46 20.90 -19.77 18.81
C ARG A 46 20.31 -21.07 18.26
N GLN A 47 20.03 -21.14 16.96
CA GLN A 47 19.48 -22.34 16.36
C GLN A 47 20.57 -23.40 16.22
N THR A 48 20.24 -24.63 16.62
CA THR A 48 21.15 -25.78 16.52
C THR A 48 20.49 -26.88 15.69
N LEU A 49 21.34 -27.66 15.00
CA LEU A 49 20.89 -28.82 14.26
C LEU A 49 20.29 -29.86 15.22
N PHE A 50 19.22 -30.51 14.79
CA PHE A 50 18.58 -31.57 15.54
C PHE A 50 19.54 -32.77 15.64
N PRO A 51 19.97 -33.20 16.84
CA PRO A 51 21.07 -34.16 16.99
C PRO A 51 20.89 -35.46 16.21
N LYS A 52 19.67 -36.00 16.16
CA LYS A 52 19.35 -37.26 15.47
C LYS A 52 19.45 -37.15 13.94
N LEU A 53 19.30 -35.96 13.38
CA LEU A 53 19.24 -35.70 11.93
C LEU A 53 20.28 -34.65 11.50
N LYS A 54 21.39 -34.55 12.24
CA LYS A 54 22.45 -33.56 11.98
C LYS A 54 23.08 -33.72 10.60
N GLN A 55 23.20 -34.96 10.12
CA GLN A 55 23.80 -35.27 8.81
C GLN A 55 22.93 -34.79 7.62
N ASP A 56 21.66 -34.53 7.87
CA ASP A 56 20.67 -34.09 6.89
C ASP A 56 20.39 -32.59 6.97
N SER A 57 21.17 -31.84 7.77
CA SER A 57 21.01 -30.41 8.01
C SER A 57 19.59 -30.03 8.47
N ILE A 58 19.00 -30.84 9.34
CA ILE A 58 17.68 -30.59 9.93
C ILE A 58 17.82 -29.79 11.22
N TYR A 59 17.08 -28.69 11.34
CA TYR A 59 16.91 -27.92 12.57
C TYR A 59 15.57 -28.23 13.22
N LYS A 60 15.52 -28.21 14.56
CA LYS A 60 14.26 -28.25 15.31
C LYS A 60 13.95 -26.85 15.84
N ILE A 61 12.90 -26.22 15.31
CA ILE A 61 12.52 -24.84 15.61
C ILE A 61 11.13 -24.86 16.26
N GLY A 62 11.09 -24.82 17.59
CA GLY A 62 9.86 -25.10 18.33
C GLY A 62 9.36 -26.51 18.05
N ASN A 63 8.15 -26.62 17.50
CA ASN A 63 7.52 -27.89 17.14
C ASN A 63 7.78 -28.31 15.69
N ASN A 64 8.55 -27.53 14.91
CA ASN A 64 8.78 -27.78 13.50
C ASN A 64 10.19 -28.33 13.23
N PHE A 65 10.30 -29.17 12.21
CA PHE A 65 11.53 -29.68 11.62
C PHE A 65 11.78 -28.95 10.30
N TYR A 66 12.91 -28.25 10.20
CA TYR A 66 13.31 -27.50 9.03
C TYR A 66 14.50 -28.14 8.34
N CYS A 67 14.35 -28.50 7.06
CA CYS A 67 15.43 -28.94 6.20
C CYS A 67 16.07 -27.75 5.48
N GLU A 68 17.28 -27.36 5.89
CA GLU A 68 18.04 -26.27 5.25
C GLU A 68 18.34 -26.58 3.77
N LEU A 69 18.60 -27.85 3.43
CA LEU A 69 18.99 -28.23 2.07
C LEU A 69 17.84 -28.15 1.06
N CYS A 70 16.61 -28.35 1.51
CA CYS A 70 15.45 -28.43 0.63
C CYS A 70 14.47 -27.26 0.79
N ASN A 71 14.70 -26.41 1.80
CA ASN A 71 13.78 -25.35 2.22
C ASN A 71 12.38 -25.88 2.53
N TYR A 72 12.33 -26.99 3.27
CA TYR A 72 11.11 -27.72 3.62
C TYR A 72 10.90 -27.66 5.13
N LEU A 73 9.68 -27.36 5.55
CA LEU A 73 9.28 -27.27 6.94
C LEU A 73 8.06 -28.18 7.17
N THR A 74 8.07 -28.92 8.27
CA THR A 74 6.93 -29.71 8.72
C THR A 74 6.92 -29.79 10.24
N SER A 75 5.76 -29.93 10.86
CA SER A 75 5.63 -30.21 12.30
C SER A 75 5.70 -31.70 12.63
N ASP A 76 5.63 -32.56 11.61
CA ASP A 76 5.48 -34.00 11.77
C ASP A 76 6.79 -34.75 11.47
N MET A 77 7.18 -35.62 12.40
CA MET A 77 8.39 -36.44 12.30
C MET A 77 8.31 -37.46 11.16
N GLU A 78 7.13 -38.02 10.86
CA GLU A 78 6.97 -38.98 9.76
C GLU A 78 7.16 -38.29 8.42
N ASN A 79 6.58 -37.10 8.27
CA ASN A 79 6.72 -36.29 7.05
C ASN A 79 8.17 -35.87 6.80
N ILE A 80 8.93 -35.49 7.84
CA ILE A 80 10.35 -35.16 7.63
C ILE A 80 11.14 -36.42 7.25
N MET A 81 10.88 -37.58 7.88
CA MET A 81 11.55 -38.83 7.50
C MET A 81 11.21 -39.27 6.07
N ALA A 82 9.97 -39.11 5.64
CA ALA A 82 9.55 -39.33 4.26
C ALA A 82 10.30 -38.40 3.29
N HIS A 83 10.38 -37.10 3.61
CA HIS A 83 11.14 -36.12 2.83
C HIS A 83 12.63 -36.48 2.69
N LEU A 84 13.27 -36.96 3.76
CA LEU A 84 14.67 -37.38 3.73
C LEU A 84 14.93 -38.55 2.77
N ASN A 85 13.91 -39.37 2.53
CA ASN A 85 13.98 -40.50 1.59
C ASN A 85 13.73 -40.09 0.14
N GLU A 86 13.29 -38.86 -0.14
CA GLU A 86 13.11 -38.35 -1.50
C GLU A 86 14.46 -38.22 -2.22
N ASP A 87 14.49 -38.58 -3.51
CA ASP A 87 15.70 -38.48 -4.33
C ASP A 87 16.23 -37.05 -4.44
N LYS A 88 15.33 -36.07 -4.35
CA LYS A 88 15.69 -34.65 -4.30
C LYS A 88 16.55 -34.32 -3.07
N HIS A 89 16.15 -34.79 -1.88
CA HIS A 89 16.94 -34.58 -0.66
C HIS A 89 18.27 -35.33 -0.73
N LYS A 90 18.25 -36.60 -1.14
CA LYS A 90 19.48 -37.40 -1.32
C LYS A 90 20.47 -36.73 -2.27
N THR A 91 19.98 -36.12 -3.35
CA THR A 91 20.79 -35.37 -4.32
C THR A 91 21.39 -34.11 -3.67
N ASN A 92 20.57 -33.29 -3.00
CA ASN A 92 21.02 -32.08 -2.30
C ASN A 92 22.02 -32.38 -1.18
N ARG A 93 21.84 -33.51 -0.49
CA ARG A 93 22.75 -33.99 0.56
C ARG A 93 24.11 -34.36 -0.02
N LYS A 94 24.15 -35.09 -1.15
CA LYS A 94 25.39 -35.47 -1.83
C LYS A 94 26.14 -34.27 -2.38
N SER A 95 25.44 -33.33 -3.04
CA SER A 95 26.06 -32.15 -3.66
C SER A 95 26.45 -31.06 -2.65
N LYS A 96 25.90 -31.10 -1.43
CA LYS A 96 25.92 -30.01 -0.43
C LYS A 96 25.43 -28.66 -0.97
N THR A 97 24.82 -28.67 -2.15
CA THR A 97 24.37 -27.50 -2.89
C THR A 97 22.93 -27.77 -3.31
N PRO A 98 21.94 -27.09 -2.72
CA PRO A 98 20.53 -27.25 -3.05
C PRO A 98 20.31 -27.06 -4.54
N VAL A 99 19.69 -28.05 -5.17
CA VAL A 99 19.03 -27.86 -6.46
C VAL A 99 17.86 -26.93 -6.23
N ILE A 100 18.05 -25.66 -6.59
CA ILE A 100 17.03 -24.63 -6.49
C ILE A 100 16.12 -24.78 -7.72
N PRO A 101 14.84 -25.13 -7.53
CA PRO A 101 13.90 -25.15 -8.65
C PRO A 101 13.81 -23.76 -9.26
N LYS A 102 13.78 -23.67 -10.59
CA LYS A 102 13.42 -22.43 -11.28
C LYS A 102 11.97 -22.10 -10.91
N LEU A 103 11.77 -20.96 -10.24
CA LEU A 103 10.44 -20.52 -9.88
C LEU A 103 9.69 -20.03 -11.12
N VAL A 104 8.38 -20.29 -11.15
CA VAL A 104 7.49 -19.71 -12.15
C VAL A 104 7.36 -18.21 -11.87
N GLU A 105 7.57 -17.39 -12.90
CA GLU A 105 7.40 -15.95 -12.78
C GLU A 105 5.92 -15.63 -12.49
N CYS A 106 5.68 -15.05 -11.33
CA CYS A 106 4.37 -14.58 -10.91
C CYS A 106 4.47 -13.09 -10.60
N LYS A 107 3.41 -12.33 -10.87
CA LYS A 107 3.34 -10.89 -10.57
C LYS A 107 2.08 -10.58 -9.78
N ARG A 108 2.23 -9.79 -8.72
CA ARG A 108 1.08 -9.22 -8.00
C ARG A 108 0.79 -7.85 -8.57
N ASP A 109 -0.43 -7.65 -9.06
CA ASP A 109 -0.93 -6.34 -9.44
C ASP A 109 -1.35 -5.60 -8.17
N VAL A 110 -0.66 -4.50 -7.88
CA VAL A 110 -0.85 -3.71 -6.65
C VAL A 110 -2.17 -2.94 -6.68
N ASP A 111 -2.64 -2.55 -7.86
CA ASP A 111 -3.83 -1.72 -8.01
C ASP A 111 -5.10 -2.57 -7.92
N THR A 112 -5.07 -3.76 -8.52
CA THR A 112 -6.24 -4.64 -8.59
C THR A 112 -6.25 -5.74 -7.53
N GLY A 113 -5.10 -6.10 -6.96
CA GLY A 113 -4.97 -7.21 -6.03
C GLY A 113 -5.00 -8.60 -6.69
N PHE A 114 -5.03 -8.67 -8.03
CA PHE A 114 -4.91 -9.92 -8.76
C PHE A 114 -3.45 -10.40 -8.82
N ILE A 115 -3.31 -11.70 -9.05
CA ILE A 115 -2.02 -12.36 -9.28
C ILE A 115 -2.02 -12.88 -10.71
N ILE A 116 -0.95 -12.56 -11.43
CA ILE A 116 -0.71 -13.04 -12.79
C ILE A 116 0.28 -14.19 -12.66
N VAL A 117 -0.18 -15.40 -12.96
CA VAL A 117 0.64 -16.61 -13.01
C VAL A 117 0.87 -16.92 -14.48
N HIS A 118 2.07 -16.61 -14.98
CA HIS A 118 2.35 -16.62 -16.41
C HIS A 118 1.38 -15.71 -17.20
N ASN A 119 0.36 -16.28 -17.86
CA ASN A 119 -0.67 -15.54 -18.62
C ASN A 119 -2.08 -15.71 -18.03
N VAL A 120 -2.20 -16.30 -16.83
CA VAL A 120 -3.47 -16.55 -16.15
C VAL A 120 -3.65 -15.54 -15.03
N ILE A 121 -4.77 -14.82 -15.05
CA ILE A 121 -5.13 -13.88 -13.99
C ILE A 121 -5.97 -14.62 -12.95
N VAL A 122 -5.49 -14.64 -11.71
CA VAL A 122 -6.16 -15.29 -10.59
C VAL A 122 -6.37 -14.32 -9.44
N SER A 123 -7.52 -14.41 -8.79
CA SER A 123 -7.81 -13.67 -7.55
C SER A 123 -6.90 -14.12 -6.41
N ILE A 124 -6.76 -13.30 -5.37
CA ILE A 124 -6.02 -13.66 -4.16
C ILE A 124 -6.54 -14.97 -3.54
N ARG A 125 -7.85 -15.22 -3.59
CA ARG A 125 -8.46 -16.47 -3.08
C ARG A 125 -8.06 -17.68 -3.91
N GLN A 126 -8.10 -17.56 -5.24
CA GLN A 126 -7.66 -18.62 -6.16
C GLN A 126 -6.17 -18.91 -6.03
N TRP A 127 -5.33 -17.88 -5.81
CA TRP A 127 -3.90 -18.07 -5.52
C TRP A 127 -3.66 -18.91 -4.26
N ASN A 128 -4.48 -18.67 -3.23
CA ASN A 128 -4.54 -19.42 -1.97
C ASN A 128 -5.39 -20.71 -2.06
N THR A 129 -5.70 -21.14 -3.30
CA THR A 129 -6.40 -22.38 -3.65
C THR A 129 -7.71 -22.61 -2.90
N PHE A 130 -8.50 -21.54 -2.77
CA PHE A 130 -9.87 -21.65 -2.33
C PHE A 130 -10.75 -22.21 -3.45
N VAL A 131 -11.50 -23.27 -3.15
CA VAL A 131 -12.58 -23.80 -3.99
C VAL A 131 -13.93 -23.52 -3.33
N ASN A 132 -14.98 -23.37 -4.15
CA ASN A 132 -16.34 -23.08 -3.67
C ASN A 132 -16.40 -21.87 -2.71
N LEU A 133 -15.50 -20.89 -2.93
CA LEU A 133 -15.33 -19.65 -2.15
C LEU A 133 -14.94 -19.81 -0.67
N THR A 134 -15.07 -20.99 -0.08
CA THR A 134 -14.95 -21.20 1.38
C THR A 134 -13.98 -22.30 1.77
N HIS A 135 -13.70 -23.29 0.92
CA HIS A 135 -12.79 -24.40 1.28
C HIS A 135 -11.37 -24.10 0.83
N CYS A 136 -10.45 -23.96 1.79
CA CYS A 136 -9.02 -23.83 1.48
C CYS A 136 -8.40 -25.22 1.30
N MET A 137 -7.97 -25.54 0.07
CA MET A 137 -7.40 -26.85 -0.24
C MET A 137 -5.96 -27.04 0.27
N LEU A 138 -5.23 -25.97 0.59
CA LEU A 138 -3.93 -26.06 1.24
C LEU A 138 -4.07 -26.52 2.69
N CYS A 139 -5.01 -25.90 3.41
CA CYS A 139 -5.24 -26.20 4.82
C CYS A 139 -6.14 -27.41 5.03
N ASP A 140 -6.91 -27.79 4.00
CA ASP A 140 -8.02 -28.75 4.04
C ASP A 140 -9.06 -28.39 5.10
N THR A 141 -9.52 -27.14 5.06
CA THR A 141 -10.49 -26.60 6.02
C THR A 141 -11.50 -25.71 5.33
N VAL A 142 -12.77 -25.79 5.77
CA VAL A 142 -13.82 -24.82 5.41
C VAL A 142 -13.62 -23.55 6.25
N VAL A 143 -13.59 -22.41 5.58
CA VAL A 143 -13.38 -21.09 6.15
C VAL A 143 -14.59 -20.23 5.83
N ASP A 144 -15.11 -19.54 6.84
CA ASP A 144 -16.13 -18.51 6.65
C ASP A 144 -15.66 -17.48 5.62
N LEU A 145 -16.56 -17.11 4.70
CA LEU A 145 -16.29 -16.14 3.64
C LEU A 145 -15.75 -14.80 4.18
N ASN A 146 -16.16 -14.41 5.39
CA ASN A 146 -15.75 -13.18 6.05
C ASN A 146 -14.40 -13.30 6.77
N ARG A 147 -13.92 -14.54 6.97
CA ARG A 147 -12.67 -14.85 7.67
C ARG A 147 -11.56 -15.34 6.75
N THR A 148 -11.78 -15.33 5.43
CA THR A 148 -10.78 -15.71 4.43
C THR A 148 -9.48 -14.90 4.59
N ASP A 149 -9.59 -13.59 4.81
CA ASP A 149 -8.42 -12.71 4.96
C ASP A 149 -7.64 -12.96 6.25
N GLU A 150 -8.32 -13.42 7.31
CA GLU A 150 -7.67 -13.86 8.55
C GLU A 150 -6.95 -15.19 8.35
N HIS A 151 -7.56 -16.11 7.59
CA HIS A 151 -7.01 -17.44 7.32
C HIS A 151 -5.72 -17.37 6.50
N ILE A 152 -5.71 -16.60 5.40
CA ILE A 152 -4.56 -16.56 4.49
C ILE A 152 -3.28 -15.98 5.10
N VAL A 153 -3.40 -15.23 6.21
CA VAL A 153 -2.24 -14.69 6.96
C VAL A 153 -1.77 -15.59 8.10
N LEU A 154 -2.43 -16.74 8.33
CA LEU A 154 -1.98 -17.71 9.32
C LEU A 154 -0.64 -18.32 8.89
N HIS A 155 0.28 -18.48 9.83
CA HIS A 155 1.62 -18.99 9.53
C HIS A 155 1.59 -20.38 8.88
N ASP A 156 0.74 -21.28 9.38
CA ASP A 156 0.64 -22.64 8.85
C ASP A 156 0.11 -22.64 7.40
N HIS A 157 -0.84 -21.75 7.10
CA HIS A 157 -1.33 -21.55 5.72
C HIS A 157 -0.21 -21.04 4.82
N LEU A 158 0.52 -19.99 5.23
CA LEU A 158 1.62 -19.42 4.45
C LEU A 158 2.74 -20.43 4.18
N ILE A 159 3.09 -21.25 5.18
CA ILE A 159 4.09 -22.32 5.04
C ILE A 159 3.63 -23.33 3.97
N LYS A 160 2.37 -23.79 4.05
CA LYS A 160 1.80 -24.72 3.07
C LYS A 160 1.73 -24.09 1.68
N LEU A 161 1.34 -22.82 1.57
CA LEU A 161 1.30 -22.08 0.30
C LEU A 161 2.69 -22.00 -0.36
N ILE A 162 3.73 -21.65 0.40
CA ILE A 162 5.11 -21.55 -0.10
C ILE A 162 5.66 -22.93 -0.53
N GLN A 163 5.29 -23.99 0.19
CA GLN A 163 5.74 -25.35 -0.09
C GLN A 163 4.99 -26.03 -1.23
N ALA A 164 3.72 -25.67 -1.44
CA ALA A 164 2.90 -26.10 -2.57
C ALA A 164 3.33 -25.33 -3.83
N ARG A 165 4.31 -25.87 -4.56
CA ARG A 165 4.95 -25.18 -5.70
C ARG A 165 4.00 -25.01 -6.88
N VAL A 166 4.15 -23.88 -7.56
CA VAL A 166 3.55 -23.67 -8.89
C VAL A 166 4.41 -24.38 -9.93
N ILE A 167 3.77 -25.18 -10.76
CA ILE A 167 4.38 -25.92 -11.86
C ILE A 167 3.84 -25.34 -13.17
N LEU A 168 4.76 -25.07 -14.08
CA LEU A 168 4.47 -24.69 -15.45
C LEU A 168 5.09 -25.73 -16.38
N GLU A 169 4.25 -26.56 -16.99
CA GLU A 169 4.63 -27.57 -17.97
C GLU A 169 4.20 -27.13 -19.37
N ASN A 170 5.16 -26.91 -20.27
CA ASN A 170 4.90 -26.50 -21.65
C ASN A 170 3.99 -25.25 -21.75
N GLU A 171 3.49 -24.93 -22.95
CA GLU A 171 2.63 -23.77 -23.18
C GLU A 171 1.20 -24.01 -22.69
N GLY A 172 0.99 -23.77 -21.40
CA GLY A 172 -0.35 -23.58 -20.82
C GLY A 172 -0.80 -24.60 -19.80
N ARG A 173 0.04 -25.56 -19.37
CA ARG A 173 -0.28 -26.36 -18.17
C ARG A 173 0.27 -25.66 -16.94
N CYS A 174 -0.58 -24.89 -16.29
CA CYS A 174 -0.22 -24.13 -15.10
C CYS A 174 -1.08 -24.59 -13.91
N TYR A 175 -0.42 -25.18 -12.92
CA TYR A 175 -1.09 -25.74 -11.75
C TYR A 175 -0.23 -25.59 -10.50
N ARG A 176 -0.85 -25.71 -9.32
CA ARG A 176 -0.14 -25.81 -8.03
C ARG A 176 -0.23 -27.24 -7.52
N LYS A 177 0.91 -27.86 -7.20
CA LYS A 177 0.93 -29.18 -6.57
C LYS A 177 0.68 -29.02 -5.07
N ILE A 178 -0.49 -29.45 -4.59
CA ILE A 178 -0.90 -29.27 -3.20
C ILE A 178 -0.28 -30.37 -2.32
N ASN A 179 -0.38 -31.61 -2.78
CA ASN A 179 0.29 -32.76 -2.19
C ASN A 179 0.67 -33.77 -3.29
N LYS A 180 0.94 -35.03 -2.92
CA LYS A 180 1.31 -36.08 -3.89
C LYS A 180 0.13 -36.51 -4.79
N ASP A 181 -1.10 -36.38 -4.31
CA ASP A 181 -2.30 -36.96 -4.93
C ASP A 181 -3.18 -35.91 -5.62
N ILE A 182 -3.08 -34.62 -5.24
CA ILE A 182 -3.95 -33.56 -5.77
C ILE A 182 -3.19 -32.31 -6.24
N ASN A 183 -3.72 -31.72 -7.31
CA ASN A 183 -3.22 -30.53 -7.99
C ASN A 183 -4.35 -29.51 -8.14
N TYR A 184 -4.02 -28.22 -8.08
CA TYR A 184 -4.96 -27.12 -8.32
C TYR A 184 -4.68 -26.49 -9.68
N CYS A 185 -5.63 -26.59 -10.61
CA CYS A 185 -5.51 -26.02 -11.95
C CYS A 185 -5.87 -24.52 -11.93
N PHE A 186 -4.94 -23.63 -12.28
CA PHE A 186 -5.20 -22.18 -12.26
C PHE A 186 -6.18 -21.72 -13.35
N ILE A 187 -6.30 -22.49 -14.45
CA ILE A 187 -7.20 -22.20 -15.57
C ILE A 187 -8.64 -22.57 -15.20
N CYS A 188 -8.87 -23.80 -14.74
CA CYS A 188 -10.20 -24.28 -14.40
C CYS A 188 -10.65 -23.87 -12.99
N LYS A 189 -9.70 -23.50 -12.12
CA LYS A 189 -9.95 -23.15 -10.70
C LYS A 189 -10.55 -24.30 -9.91
N THR A 190 -10.13 -25.52 -10.24
CA THR A 190 -10.60 -26.78 -9.65
C THR A 190 -9.43 -27.65 -9.19
N ILE A 191 -9.75 -28.64 -8.34
CA ILE A 191 -8.81 -29.67 -7.90
C ILE A 191 -8.88 -30.85 -8.85
N VAL A 192 -7.71 -31.39 -9.18
CA VAL A 192 -7.54 -32.51 -10.11
C VAL A 192 -6.60 -33.53 -9.47
N GLY A 193 -6.99 -34.80 -9.47
CA GLY A 193 -6.12 -35.90 -9.02
C GLY A 193 -4.86 -35.98 -9.88
N THR A 194 -3.73 -36.38 -9.28
CA THR A 194 -2.47 -36.55 -10.02
C THR A 194 -2.59 -37.60 -11.13
N SER A 195 -3.38 -38.66 -10.93
CA SER A 195 -3.69 -39.66 -11.96
C SER A 195 -4.44 -39.06 -13.14
N ASP A 196 -5.36 -38.14 -12.87
CA ASP A 196 -6.32 -37.62 -13.85
C ASP A 196 -5.82 -36.32 -14.50
N LEU A 197 -4.63 -35.84 -14.11
CA LEU A 197 -4.12 -34.56 -14.52
C LEU A 197 -3.91 -34.49 -16.04
N ASN A 198 -3.43 -35.58 -16.65
CA ASN A 198 -3.27 -35.65 -18.10
C ASN A 198 -4.61 -35.63 -18.85
N ASP A 199 -5.61 -36.37 -18.35
CA ASP A 199 -6.95 -36.41 -18.94
C ASP A 199 -7.65 -35.06 -18.80
N HIS A 200 -7.48 -34.40 -17.64
CA HIS A 200 -7.99 -33.06 -17.40
C HIS A 200 -7.50 -32.05 -18.44
N TRP A 201 -6.20 -32.04 -18.78
CA TRP A 201 -5.66 -31.11 -19.78
C TRP A 201 -6.24 -31.32 -21.18
N ASN A 202 -6.66 -32.54 -21.49
CA ASN A 202 -7.27 -32.90 -22.78
C ASN A 202 -8.80 -32.80 -22.76
N SER A 203 -9.40 -32.51 -21.60
CA SER A 203 -10.84 -32.39 -21.47
C SER A 203 -11.39 -31.18 -22.23
N VAL A 204 -12.60 -31.32 -22.76
CA VAL A 204 -13.30 -30.25 -23.49
C VAL A 204 -13.49 -29.02 -22.60
N GLU A 205 -13.82 -29.23 -21.32
CA GLU A 205 -14.01 -28.17 -20.33
C GLU A 205 -12.72 -27.37 -20.09
N HIS A 206 -11.57 -28.05 -20.02
CA HIS A 206 -10.29 -27.38 -19.87
C HIS A 206 -9.97 -26.49 -21.08
N CYS A 207 -10.12 -27.03 -22.29
CA CYS A 207 -9.89 -26.30 -23.54
C CYS A 207 -10.79 -25.05 -23.66
N ALA A 208 -12.06 -25.15 -23.25
CA ALA A 208 -12.98 -24.03 -23.20
C ALA A 208 -12.52 -22.95 -22.19
N ASN A 209 -12.14 -23.36 -20.98
CA ASN A 209 -11.68 -22.47 -19.92
C ASN A 209 -10.33 -21.81 -20.23
N LYS A 210 -9.44 -22.49 -20.96
CA LYS A 210 -8.17 -21.95 -21.42
C LYS A 210 -8.38 -20.71 -22.28
N THR A 211 -9.38 -20.74 -23.16
CA THR A 211 -9.71 -19.63 -24.08
C THR A 211 -10.29 -18.42 -23.34
N SER A 212 -11.02 -18.63 -22.24
CA SER A 212 -11.61 -17.55 -21.44
C SER A 212 -10.67 -16.95 -20.39
N SER A 213 -9.72 -17.75 -19.88
CA SER A 213 -8.87 -17.38 -18.74
C SER A 213 -7.49 -16.86 -19.12
N ILE A 214 -6.98 -17.24 -20.30
CA ILE A 214 -5.79 -16.61 -20.87
C ILE A 214 -6.25 -15.25 -21.37
N ALA A 215 -5.74 -14.17 -20.74
CA ALA A 215 -5.92 -12.84 -21.28
C ALA A 215 -5.52 -12.90 -22.76
N THR A 216 -6.38 -12.44 -23.67
CA THR A 216 -6.10 -12.41 -25.11
C THR A 216 -5.02 -11.36 -25.39
N THR A 217 -3.81 -11.59 -24.88
CA THR A 217 -2.58 -10.82 -25.07
C THR A 217 -1.89 -11.18 -26.39
N SER A 218 -2.59 -11.83 -27.32
CA SER A 218 -2.02 -12.22 -28.60
C SER A 218 -2.33 -11.26 -29.75
N LYS A 219 -3.13 -10.19 -29.57
CA LYS A 219 -3.32 -9.16 -30.63
C LYS A 219 -3.47 -7.70 -30.17
N THR A 220 -3.48 -7.39 -28.87
CA THR A 220 -3.58 -5.99 -28.37
C THR A 220 -2.44 -5.56 -27.45
N THR A 221 -1.40 -6.39 -27.31
CA THR A 221 -0.24 -6.11 -26.45
C THR A 221 0.82 -5.26 -27.16
N GLU A 222 0.69 -5.03 -28.46
CA GLU A 222 1.42 -3.95 -29.14
C GLU A 222 0.87 -2.57 -28.77
N THR A 223 -0.40 -2.41 -28.40
CA THR A 223 -0.97 -1.07 -28.12
C THR A 223 -0.86 -0.63 -26.66
N LYS A 224 -0.73 -1.53 -25.68
CA LYS A 224 -0.41 -1.14 -24.28
C LYS A 224 1.08 -0.89 -24.07
N THR A 225 1.94 -1.73 -24.66
CA THR A 225 3.38 -1.44 -24.71
C THR A 225 3.64 -0.19 -25.55
N SER A 226 2.92 0.03 -26.65
CA SER A 226 2.99 1.31 -27.37
C SER A 226 2.42 2.49 -26.59
N LYS A 227 1.46 2.35 -25.66
CA LYS A 227 0.99 3.48 -24.85
C LYS A 227 1.95 3.83 -23.72
N GLU A 228 2.62 2.85 -23.11
CA GLU A 228 3.66 3.10 -22.12
C GLU A 228 4.98 3.54 -22.77
N ILE A 229 5.36 2.96 -23.91
CA ILE A 229 6.45 3.45 -24.77
C ILE A 229 6.09 4.83 -25.34
N TYR A 230 4.85 5.11 -25.72
CA TYR A 230 4.41 6.44 -26.16
C TYR A 230 4.44 7.44 -25.02
N ARG A 231 4.00 7.09 -23.80
CA ARG A 231 4.10 7.97 -22.62
C ARG A 231 5.55 8.17 -22.18
N ALA A 232 6.39 7.14 -22.21
CA ALA A 232 7.83 7.23 -21.95
C ALA A 232 8.54 8.06 -23.03
N ASN A 233 8.19 7.88 -24.31
CA ASN A 233 8.69 8.67 -25.42
C ASN A 233 8.16 10.10 -25.40
N GLU A 234 6.93 10.35 -24.95
CA GLU A 234 6.34 11.69 -24.81
C GLU A 234 6.99 12.43 -23.64
N THR A 235 7.24 11.74 -22.52
CA THR A 235 8.00 12.29 -21.38
C THR A 235 9.45 12.55 -21.76
N THR A 236 10.07 11.64 -22.52
CA THR A 236 11.44 11.81 -23.06
C THR A 236 11.50 12.95 -24.08
N LYS A 237 10.46 13.11 -24.93
CA LYS A 237 10.34 14.25 -25.86
C LYS A 237 10.15 15.57 -25.13
N LYS A 238 9.34 15.62 -24.08
CA LYS A 238 9.17 16.82 -23.23
C LYS A 238 10.46 17.18 -22.49
N LEU A 239 11.17 16.19 -21.95
CA LEU A 239 12.50 16.39 -21.34
C LEU A 239 13.53 16.86 -22.37
N LEU A 240 13.56 16.26 -23.57
CA LEU A 240 14.41 16.71 -24.68
C LEU A 240 14.09 18.14 -25.11
N GLN A 241 12.81 18.50 -25.13
CA GLN A 241 12.36 19.84 -25.53
C GLN A 241 12.75 20.90 -24.48
N LEU A 242 12.68 20.56 -23.18
CA LEU A 242 13.20 21.39 -22.10
C LEU A 242 14.73 21.52 -22.17
N GLN A 243 15.44 20.45 -22.53
CA GLN A 243 16.90 20.49 -22.65
C GLN A 243 17.38 21.23 -23.91
N ARG A 244 16.57 21.29 -24.97
CA ARG A 244 16.88 22.03 -26.21
C ARG A 244 16.91 23.55 -26.06
N THR A 245 16.35 24.09 -24.96
CA THR A 245 16.48 25.52 -24.67
C THR A 245 17.88 25.87 -24.21
N VAL A 246 18.61 24.91 -23.62
CA VAL A 246 19.97 25.10 -23.09
C VAL A 246 21.05 24.46 -23.97
N TYR A 247 20.69 23.41 -24.73
CA TYR A 247 21.63 22.62 -25.52
C TYR A 247 21.21 22.46 -26.98
N ASP A 248 22.19 22.48 -27.88
CA ASP A 248 22.05 21.91 -29.22
C ASP A 248 22.44 20.43 -29.19
N ILE A 249 21.43 19.56 -29.24
CA ILE A 249 21.60 18.11 -29.05
C ILE A 249 21.83 17.43 -30.40
N ASN A 250 22.99 16.80 -30.57
CA ASN A 250 23.32 15.95 -31.71
C ASN A 250 23.12 14.47 -31.32
N LEU A 251 21.99 13.91 -31.75
CA LEU A 251 21.62 12.52 -31.43
C LEU A 251 22.50 11.49 -32.16
N GLU A 252 23.01 11.83 -33.33
CA GLU A 252 23.85 10.95 -34.15
C GLU A 252 25.21 10.71 -33.48
N ASN A 253 25.81 11.79 -32.98
CA ASN A 253 27.09 11.74 -32.26
C ASN A 253 26.94 11.49 -30.75
N LYS A 254 25.70 11.43 -30.24
CA LYS A 254 25.39 11.34 -28.79
C LYS A 254 26.10 12.45 -27.98
N THR A 255 26.12 13.66 -28.52
CA THR A 255 26.69 14.85 -27.87
C THR A 255 25.65 15.96 -27.75
N ALA A 256 25.89 16.89 -26.83
CA ALA A 256 25.11 18.10 -26.65
C ALA A 256 26.07 19.29 -26.54
N THR A 257 25.86 20.33 -27.33
CA THR A 257 26.64 21.57 -27.27
C THR A 257 25.87 22.58 -26.43
N CYS A 258 26.46 23.06 -25.34
CA CYS A 258 25.83 24.08 -24.50
C CYS A 258 25.70 25.40 -25.25
N LYS A 259 24.51 25.99 -25.32
CA LYS A 259 24.28 27.27 -26.00
C LYS A 259 24.93 28.46 -25.30
N PHE A 260 25.27 28.30 -24.02
CA PHE A 260 25.81 29.39 -23.21
C PHE A 260 27.34 29.51 -23.31
N CYS A 261 28.08 28.40 -23.33
CA CYS A 261 29.55 28.42 -23.44
C CYS A 261 30.12 27.61 -24.60
N ASN A 262 29.28 27.06 -25.48
CA ASN A 262 29.67 26.25 -26.63
C ASN A 262 30.45 24.96 -26.29
N LYS A 263 30.47 24.54 -25.02
CA LYS A 263 31.12 23.29 -24.59
C LYS A 263 30.32 22.09 -25.11
N ILE A 264 31.02 21.17 -25.78
CA ILE A 264 30.45 19.90 -26.24
C ILE A 264 30.58 18.89 -25.09
N ILE A 265 29.46 18.34 -24.64
CA ILE A 265 29.39 17.34 -23.59
C ILE A 265 28.66 16.08 -24.08
N PRO A 266 28.88 14.91 -23.46
CA PRO A 266 28.10 13.71 -23.77
C PRO A 266 26.61 13.93 -23.54
N PHE A 267 25.77 13.40 -24.43
CA PHE A 267 24.30 13.43 -24.28
C PHE A 267 23.85 12.41 -23.22
N ILE A 268 24.22 12.69 -21.97
CA ILE A 268 23.90 11.91 -20.77
C ILE A 268 23.28 12.89 -19.79
N GLY A 269 22.04 12.63 -19.35
CA GLY A 269 21.27 13.60 -18.55
C GLY A 269 21.98 14.09 -17.27
N ARG A 270 22.85 13.26 -16.67
CA ARG A 270 23.67 13.66 -15.51
C ARG A 270 24.74 14.70 -15.88
N GLU A 271 25.46 14.48 -16.99
CA GLU A 271 26.53 15.39 -17.44
C GLU A 271 25.95 16.75 -17.85
N MET A 272 24.79 16.73 -18.53
CA MET A 272 24.05 17.94 -18.89
C MET A 272 23.57 18.71 -17.65
N LEU A 273 22.98 18.04 -16.66
CA LEU A 273 22.55 18.71 -15.42
C LEU A 273 23.72 19.26 -14.61
N ASN A 274 24.85 18.55 -14.55
CA ASN A 274 26.05 19.05 -13.86
C ASN A 274 26.60 20.29 -14.56
N HIS A 275 26.69 20.26 -15.89
CA HIS A 275 27.15 21.41 -16.65
C HIS A 275 26.20 22.63 -16.52
N GLN A 276 24.88 22.41 -16.50
CA GLN A 276 23.91 23.49 -16.19
C GLN A 276 24.13 24.13 -14.82
N LYS A 277 24.59 23.37 -13.83
CA LYS A 277 24.89 23.90 -12.49
C LYS A 277 26.17 24.73 -12.47
N GLU A 278 27.18 24.37 -13.28
CA GLU A 278 28.39 25.19 -13.45
C GLU A 278 28.00 26.62 -13.89
N HIS A 279 27.10 26.75 -14.88
CA HIS A 279 26.54 28.05 -15.28
C HIS A 279 25.78 28.75 -14.16
N ALA A 280 24.98 28.01 -13.38
CA ALA A 280 24.22 28.57 -12.27
C ALA A 280 25.12 29.07 -11.12
N GLU A 281 26.35 28.59 -11.01
CA GLU A 281 27.33 29.03 -10.01
C GLU A 281 28.13 30.22 -10.53
N GLU A 282 28.57 30.20 -11.80
CA GLU A 282 29.30 31.31 -12.44
C GLU A 282 28.46 32.59 -12.57
N LEU A 283 27.14 32.46 -12.76
CA LEU A 283 26.23 33.61 -12.92
C LEU A 283 25.76 34.23 -11.59
N ARG A 284 26.08 33.65 -10.43
CA ARG A 284 25.66 34.20 -9.12
C ARG A 284 26.33 35.52 -8.78
N ASP A 285 27.47 35.81 -9.41
CA ASP A 285 28.27 37.00 -9.13
C ASP A 285 28.03 38.14 -10.14
N ILE A 286 27.09 37.98 -11.08
CA ILE A 286 26.82 38.96 -12.16
C ILE A 286 25.37 39.46 -12.07
N ASP A 287 25.19 40.68 -11.57
CA ASP A 287 23.88 41.32 -11.23
C ASP A 287 22.91 41.44 -12.43
N ASP A 288 23.44 41.51 -13.65
CA ASP A 288 22.64 41.63 -14.90
C ASP A 288 22.11 40.28 -15.45
N SER A 289 22.38 39.15 -14.79
CA SER A 289 22.09 37.80 -15.34
C SER A 289 20.71 37.23 -14.95
N LYS A 290 19.80 38.07 -14.47
CA LYS A 290 18.56 37.64 -13.80
C LYS A 290 17.61 36.83 -14.70
N GLU A 291 17.46 37.24 -15.96
CA GLU A 291 16.61 36.54 -16.94
C GLU A 291 17.17 35.15 -17.31
N MET A 292 18.50 35.03 -17.36
CA MET A 292 19.20 33.76 -17.65
C MET A 292 19.15 32.80 -16.46
N LEU A 293 19.26 33.33 -15.23
CA LEU A 293 19.06 32.57 -14.00
C LEU A 293 17.64 32.01 -13.88
N GLU A 294 16.61 32.71 -14.35
CA GLU A 294 15.23 32.19 -14.33
C GLU A 294 15.04 30.97 -15.26
N ILE A 295 15.69 30.96 -16.43
CA ILE A 295 15.65 29.83 -17.37
C ILE A 295 16.36 28.59 -16.78
N ILE A 296 17.48 28.80 -16.09
CA ILE A 296 18.26 27.71 -15.46
C ILE A 296 17.58 27.23 -14.18
N ALA A 297 17.10 28.15 -13.32
CA ALA A 297 16.45 27.83 -12.05
C ALA A 297 15.08 27.13 -12.24
N GLY A 298 14.34 27.48 -13.29
CA GLY A 298 13.08 26.81 -13.65
C GLY A 298 13.24 25.30 -13.95
N ASN A 299 14.43 24.87 -14.36
CA ASN A 299 14.75 23.46 -14.64
C ASN A 299 15.45 22.74 -13.47
N VAL A 300 16.06 23.46 -12.53
CA VAL A 300 16.92 22.90 -11.46
C VAL A 300 16.22 22.84 -10.10
N HIS A 301 15.07 23.49 -9.92
CA HIS A 301 14.32 23.46 -8.65
C HIS A 301 13.59 22.14 -8.36
N SER A 302 14.35 21.10 -8.04
CA SER A 302 13.90 20.03 -7.14
C SER A 302 15.03 19.46 -6.26
N SER A 303 15.97 20.28 -5.78
CA SER A 303 16.80 19.89 -4.63
C SER A 303 17.53 21.08 -4.04
N ASP A 304 16.93 21.73 -3.05
CA ASP A 304 17.72 22.52 -2.10
C ASP A 304 18.46 21.55 -1.17
N SER A 305 19.78 21.48 -1.31
CA SER A 305 20.66 21.25 -0.17
C SER A 305 21.99 21.96 -0.38
N GLU A 306 22.32 22.76 0.63
CA GLU A 306 23.65 22.93 1.23
C GLU A 306 24.75 22.05 0.65
N ALA A 307 25.87 22.69 0.32
CA ALA A 307 27.13 22.12 -0.14
C ALA A 307 27.41 20.75 0.48
N SER A 308 27.15 19.69 -0.30
CA SER A 308 27.61 18.35 -0.02
C SER A 308 28.92 18.14 -0.76
N GLU A 309 30.03 18.28 -0.04
CA GLU A 309 31.28 17.61 -0.40
C GLU A 309 30.96 16.17 -0.80
N VAL A 310 31.51 15.74 -1.93
CA VAL A 310 31.42 14.36 -2.43
C VAL A 310 32.31 13.49 -1.54
N GLY A 311 31.84 13.26 -0.30
CA GLY A 311 32.38 12.23 0.57
C GLY A 311 31.98 10.87 0.03
N PHE A 312 32.96 9.98 -0.13
CA PHE A 312 32.75 8.56 -0.38
C PHE A 312 31.55 8.07 0.45
N SER A 313 30.51 7.58 -0.23
CA SER A 313 29.29 7.09 0.40
C SER A 313 29.65 5.92 1.31
N GLU A 314 29.86 6.22 2.60
CA GLU A 314 29.85 5.21 3.65
C GLU A 314 28.61 4.33 3.46
N THR A 315 28.79 3.03 3.62
CA THR A 315 27.69 2.07 3.53
C THR A 315 26.61 2.46 4.53
N ILE A 316 25.49 2.97 4.03
CA ILE A 316 24.40 3.48 4.87
C ILE A 316 23.81 2.32 5.66
N ASP A 317 24.08 2.28 6.95
CA ASP A 317 23.41 1.35 7.87
C ASP A 317 21.92 1.74 7.99
N HIS A 318 21.09 1.06 7.21
CA HIS A 318 19.64 1.22 7.22
C HIS A 318 19.03 0.92 8.60
N GLY A 319 19.64 0.05 9.40
CA GLY A 319 19.21 -0.26 10.77
C GLY A 319 19.39 0.94 11.70
N LYS A 320 20.59 1.53 11.71
CA LYS A 320 20.89 2.76 12.47
C LYS A 320 19.99 3.92 12.06
N ARG A 321 19.78 4.08 10.74
CA ARG A 321 18.87 5.12 10.20
C ARG A 321 17.42 4.88 10.63
N ARG A 322 16.92 3.65 10.56
CA ARG A 322 15.55 3.29 10.98
C ARG A 322 15.37 3.48 12.49
N HIS A 323 16.38 3.14 13.30
CA HIS A 323 16.38 3.39 14.74
C HIS A 323 16.30 4.88 15.06
N LYS A 324 17.17 5.71 14.46
CA LYS A 324 17.13 7.18 14.63
C LYS A 324 15.78 7.77 14.24
N MET A 325 15.20 7.28 13.15
CA MET A 325 13.88 7.71 12.69
C MET A 325 12.75 7.26 13.62
N SER A 326 12.84 6.06 14.19
CA SER A 326 11.89 5.58 15.20
C SER A 326 11.95 6.44 16.46
N LEU A 327 13.15 6.78 16.93
CA LEU A 327 13.34 7.67 18.09
C LEU A 327 12.75 9.06 17.83
N TYR A 328 13.10 9.70 16.70
CA TYR A 328 12.52 10.98 16.31
C TYR A 328 11.00 10.90 16.19
N GLY A 329 10.50 9.84 15.56
CA GLY A 329 9.07 9.62 15.39
C GLY A 329 8.36 9.58 16.74
N LYS A 330 8.85 8.77 17.70
CA LYS A 330 8.26 8.67 19.05
C LYS A 330 8.18 10.03 19.76
N GLN A 331 9.23 10.85 19.67
CA GLN A 331 9.25 12.20 20.26
C GLN A 331 8.20 13.14 19.66
N HIS A 332 7.77 12.88 18.42
CA HIS A 332 6.81 13.70 17.69
C HIS A 332 5.53 12.94 17.32
N TYR A 333 5.16 11.92 18.10
CA TYR A 333 3.91 11.17 17.92
C TYR A 333 3.76 10.50 16.54
N ILE A 334 4.88 10.12 15.91
CA ILE A 334 4.93 9.38 14.65
C ILE A 334 5.41 7.95 14.90
N THR A 335 4.59 6.97 14.54
CA THR A 335 4.96 5.55 14.62
C THR A 335 5.26 5.01 13.22
N LEU A 336 6.38 4.32 13.06
CA LEU A 336 6.70 3.62 11.82
C LEU A 336 5.79 2.41 11.64
N THR A 337 5.30 2.19 10.42
CA THR A 337 4.53 0.98 10.08
C THR A 337 5.39 -0.28 10.28
N PRO A 338 4.78 -1.49 10.37
CA PRO A 338 5.55 -2.73 10.54
C PRO A 338 6.66 -2.92 9.49
N VAL A 339 6.36 -2.64 8.22
CA VAL A 339 7.33 -2.65 7.11
C VAL A 339 8.39 -1.53 7.26
N GLY A 340 8.03 -0.43 7.92
CA GLY A 340 8.92 0.70 8.18
C GLY A 340 9.09 1.66 7.03
N ALA A 341 8.39 1.44 5.90
CA ALA A 341 8.42 2.29 4.71
C ALA A 341 7.59 3.58 4.87
N LYS A 342 6.71 3.65 5.88
CA LYS A 342 5.87 4.82 6.16
C LYS A 342 5.86 5.13 7.66
N GLY A 343 5.64 6.39 7.99
CA GLY A 343 5.28 6.86 9.33
C GLY A 343 3.81 7.23 9.39
N TYR A 344 3.18 7.00 10.53
CA TYR A 344 1.83 7.47 10.86
C TYR A 344 1.90 8.44 12.02
N CYS A 345 1.49 9.68 11.81
CA CYS A 345 1.40 10.67 12.88
C CYS A 345 0.06 10.53 13.61
N HIS A 346 0.10 10.14 14.88
CA HIS A 346 -1.07 9.96 15.73
C HIS A 346 -1.75 11.28 16.10
N LEU A 347 -1.04 12.41 16.08
CA LEU A 347 -1.64 13.73 16.29
C LEU A 347 -2.43 14.20 15.07
N CYS A 348 -1.82 14.11 13.88
CA CYS A 348 -2.40 14.65 12.65
C CYS A 348 -3.27 13.63 11.90
N HIS A 349 -3.25 12.36 12.30
CA HIS A 349 -3.89 11.24 11.62
C HIS A 349 -3.51 11.11 10.13
N VAL A 350 -2.24 11.32 9.79
CA VAL A 350 -1.74 11.23 8.40
C VAL A 350 -0.57 10.26 8.26
N TYR A 351 -0.52 9.59 7.11
CA TYR A 351 0.62 8.81 6.66
C TYR A 351 1.61 9.66 5.88
N MET A 352 2.89 9.39 6.05
CA MET A 352 3.98 10.00 5.32
C MET A 352 5.08 8.99 5.02
N SER A 353 5.96 9.29 4.07
CA SER A 353 7.11 8.42 3.80
C SER A 353 8.03 8.35 5.02
N SER A 354 8.68 7.21 5.22
CA SER A 354 9.66 7.01 6.30
C SER A 354 11.00 7.66 5.96
N HIS A 355 10.98 8.95 5.69
CA HIS A 355 12.18 9.75 5.47
C HIS A 355 12.28 10.82 6.56
N ILE A 356 13.44 10.93 7.20
CA ILE A 356 13.61 11.86 8.33
C ILE A 356 13.37 13.33 7.94
N LYS A 357 13.71 13.72 6.69
CA LYS A 357 13.38 15.06 6.17
C LYS A 357 11.87 15.30 6.15
N VAL A 358 11.10 14.29 5.71
CA VAL A 358 9.62 14.37 5.65
C VAL A 358 9.01 14.40 7.05
N PHE A 359 9.56 13.64 8.00
CA PHE A 359 9.12 13.73 9.40
C PHE A 359 9.36 15.13 9.96
N ARG A 360 10.56 15.70 9.73
CA ARG A 360 10.91 17.06 10.17
C ARG A 360 10.01 18.12 9.56
N GLU A 361 9.77 18.04 8.25
CA GLU A 361 8.87 18.94 7.54
C GLU A 361 7.44 18.86 8.10
N HIS A 362 6.93 17.65 8.27
CA HIS A 362 5.61 17.41 8.86
C HIS A 362 5.49 18.02 10.26
N THR A 363 6.45 17.73 11.15
CA THR A 363 6.42 18.20 12.54
C THR A 363 6.61 19.71 12.66
N ARG A 364 7.27 20.34 11.69
CA ARG A 364 7.40 21.81 11.59
C ARG A 364 6.16 22.47 10.98
N GLY A 365 5.32 21.70 10.29
CA GLY A 365 4.12 22.17 9.61
C GLY A 365 3.05 22.71 10.56
N HIS A 366 2.23 23.63 10.04
CA HIS A 366 1.21 24.34 10.83
C HIS A 366 0.13 23.42 11.41
N ILE A 367 -0.25 22.37 10.67
CA ILE A 367 -1.24 21.39 11.13
C ILE A 367 -0.72 20.66 12.39
N HIS A 368 0.52 20.18 12.36
CA HIS A 368 1.12 19.47 13.50
C HIS A 368 1.29 20.38 14.71
N LYS A 369 1.81 21.59 14.50
CA LYS A 369 1.94 22.61 15.55
C LYS A 369 0.58 22.98 16.16
N GLY A 370 -0.45 23.15 15.34
CA GLY A 370 -1.81 23.42 15.81
C GLY A 370 -2.37 22.29 16.66
N HIS A 371 -2.16 21.02 16.27
CA HIS A 371 -2.58 19.88 17.10
C HIS A 371 -1.81 19.78 18.42
N LEU A 372 -0.51 20.10 18.44
CA LEU A 372 0.25 20.20 19.68
C LEU A 372 -0.30 21.28 20.62
N GLU A 373 -0.62 22.46 20.07
CA GLU A 373 -1.21 23.58 20.82
C GLU A 373 -2.60 23.21 21.35
N PHE A 374 -3.46 22.60 20.51
CA PHE A 374 -4.80 22.14 20.89
C PHE A 374 -4.79 21.08 21.99
N LYS A 375 -3.80 20.18 21.98
CA LYS A 375 -3.63 19.16 23.04
C LYS A 375 -2.92 19.69 24.29
N GLY A 376 -2.61 20.99 24.36
CA GLY A 376 -1.89 21.58 25.50
C GLY A 376 -0.42 21.16 25.62
N LEU A 377 0.14 20.53 24.57
CA LEU A 377 1.53 20.06 24.53
C LEU A 377 2.52 21.16 24.13
N LYS A 378 2.00 22.30 23.69
CA LYS A 378 2.77 23.49 23.33
C LYS A 378 1.95 24.72 23.73
N LYS A 379 2.63 25.78 24.19
CA LYS A 379 1.98 27.06 24.54
C LYS A 379 1.16 27.57 23.36
N GLY A 380 -0.14 27.74 23.60
CA GLY A 380 -1.08 28.25 22.60
C GLY A 380 -0.75 29.69 22.21
N LYS A 381 -1.00 30.02 20.95
CA LYS A 381 -1.05 31.40 20.46
C LYS A 381 -2.51 31.84 20.34
N LYS A 382 -2.77 33.13 20.18
CA LYS A 382 -4.12 33.60 19.84
C LYS A 382 -4.45 33.14 18.43
N HIS A 383 -5.58 32.45 18.26
CA HIS A 383 -6.09 32.03 16.97
C HIS A 383 -7.30 32.87 16.58
N GLU A 384 -7.47 33.07 15.28
CA GLU A 384 -8.68 33.65 14.72
C GLU A 384 -9.84 32.67 14.94
N LYS A 385 -10.99 33.20 15.36
CA LYS A 385 -12.25 32.47 15.32
C LYS A 385 -12.95 32.75 13.99
N PRO A 386 -13.78 31.84 13.49
CA PRO A 386 -14.59 32.14 12.33
C PRO A 386 -15.67 33.15 12.69
N ASP A 387 -15.83 34.20 11.89
CA ASP A 387 -16.95 35.17 12.00
C ASP A 387 -18.24 34.53 11.47
N CYS A 388 -18.68 33.43 12.06
CA CYS A 388 -19.76 32.65 11.45
C CYS A 388 -20.84 32.11 12.36
N ASN A 389 -22.01 32.03 11.74
CA ASN A 389 -23.14 31.26 12.23
C ASN A 389 -22.86 29.76 12.02
N THR A 390 -22.85 29.04 13.13
CA THR A 390 -22.92 27.59 13.15
C THR A 390 -24.35 27.13 13.39
N LYS A 391 -24.64 25.87 13.04
CA LYS A 391 -25.89 25.19 13.36
C LYS A 391 -25.56 23.78 13.82
N SER A 392 -26.25 23.24 14.81
CA SER A 392 -26.11 21.81 15.13
C SER A 392 -26.35 20.96 13.87
N LEU A 393 -25.67 19.82 13.75
CA LEU A 393 -25.82 18.93 12.60
C LEU A 393 -27.30 18.56 12.41
N GLN A 394 -28.00 18.25 13.49
CA GLN A 394 -29.45 17.98 13.45
C GLN A 394 -30.25 19.10 12.80
N SER A 395 -30.03 20.36 13.18
CA SER A 395 -30.77 21.50 12.62
C SER A 395 -30.34 21.88 11.19
N TYR A 396 -29.13 21.47 10.79
CA TYR A 396 -28.63 21.65 9.43
C TYR A 396 -29.22 20.65 8.43
N LEU A 397 -29.50 19.43 8.87
CA LEU A 397 -29.97 18.34 8.02
C LEU A 397 -31.47 18.47 7.69
N LYS A 398 -31.77 18.94 6.49
CA LYS A 398 -33.15 19.09 5.96
C LYS A 398 -33.59 17.88 5.14
N ASN A 399 -32.71 17.39 4.28
CA ASN A 399 -32.95 16.21 3.43
C ASN A 399 -31.67 15.39 3.38
N ILE A 400 -31.76 14.07 3.55
CA ILE A 400 -30.61 13.18 3.48
C ILE A 400 -30.96 12.00 2.59
N PHE A 401 -30.09 11.73 1.64
CA PHE A 401 -30.19 10.55 0.78
C PHE A 401 -28.90 9.75 0.90
N TYR A 402 -28.99 8.44 0.83
CA TYR A 402 -27.85 7.54 0.80
C TYR A 402 -27.73 6.86 -0.56
N SER A 403 -26.51 6.80 -1.07
CA SER A 403 -26.17 6.03 -2.26
C SER A 403 -25.29 4.85 -1.89
N HIS A 404 -25.81 3.63 -2.05
CA HIS A 404 -25.05 2.39 -1.87
C HIS A 404 -23.89 2.29 -2.87
N ALA A 405 -24.13 2.65 -4.14
CA ALA A 405 -23.13 2.58 -5.20
C ALA A 405 -21.93 3.51 -4.95
N MET A 406 -22.17 4.74 -4.47
CA MET A 406 -21.09 5.70 -4.16
C MET A 406 -20.56 5.60 -2.73
N ARG A 407 -21.26 4.88 -1.84
CA ARG A 407 -21.03 4.87 -0.39
C ARG A 407 -20.91 6.30 0.16
N SER A 408 -21.92 7.12 -0.16
CA SER A 408 -21.96 8.54 0.18
C SER A 408 -23.36 9.00 0.56
N PHE A 409 -23.39 10.01 1.44
CA PHE A 409 -24.58 10.78 1.76
C PHE A 409 -24.68 11.97 0.82
N TRP A 410 -25.89 12.24 0.34
CA TRP A 410 -26.25 13.46 -0.35
C TRP A 410 -27.15 14.29 0.56
N ILE A 411 -26.60 15.39 1.04
CA ILE A 411 -27.12 16.21 2.12
C ILE A 411 -27.71 17.49 1.53
N ASN A 412 -28.93 17.81 1.94
CA ASN A 412 -29.69 19.00 1.54
C ASN A 412 -29.77 19.19 0.02
N GLU A 413 -29.65 18.10 -0.75
CA GLU A 413 -29.61 18.10 -2.22
C GLU A 413 -28.47 18.92 -2.84
N GLU A 414 -27.46 19.25 -2.03
CA GLU A 414 -26.35 20.11 -2.42
C GLU A 414 -25.01 19.38 -2.32
N LEU A 415 -24.77 18.71 -1.19
CA LEU A 415 -23.43 18.24 -0.82
C LEU A 415 -23.35 16.72 -0.80
N SER A 416 -22.37 16.15 -1.50
CA SER A 416 -22.04 14.72 -1.39
C SER A 416 -20.87 14.51 -0.45
N VAL A 417 -21.02 13.62 0.53
CA VAL A 417 -20.02 13.34 1.57
C VAL A 417 -19.87 11.83 1.73
N LYS A 418 -18.63 11.31 1.77
CA LYS A 418 -18.38 9.88 2.00
C LYS A 418 -18.94 9.44 3.35
N THR A 419 -19.44 8.20 3.43
CA THR A 419 -19.97 7.60 4.67
C THR A 419 -19.08 7.86 5.88
N TYR A 420 -17.81 7.43 5.80
CA TYR A 420 -16.82 7.61 6.86
C TYR A 420 -16.68 9.05 7.33
N SER A 421 -16.70 9.99 6.41
CA SER A 421 -16.58 11.39 6.78
C SER A 421 -17.85 11.88 7.46
N PHE A 422 -19.02 11.51 6.95
CA PHE A 422 -20.31 11.86 7.58
C PHE A 422 -20.36 11.38 9.04
N ILE A 423 -20.03 10.12 9.31
CA ILE A 423 -20.04 9.54 10.67
C ILE A 423 -18.77 9.84 11.49
N LEU A 424 -17.90 10.76 11.02
CA LEU A 424 -16.70 11.20 11.75
C LEU A 424 -15.74 10.06 12.11
N ILE A 425 -15.51 9.14 11.18
CA ILE A 425 -14.63 7.99 11.34
C ILE A 425 -13.55 7.99 10.24
N ALA A 426 -12.33 7.60 10.59
CA ALA A 426 -11.23 7.42 9.65
C ALA A 426 -10.49 6.09 9.87
N PRO A 427 -10.34 5.25 8.82
CA PRO A 427 -9.58 4.02 8.92
C PRO A 427 -8.07 4.30 9.00
N ILE A 428 -7.41 3.63 9.95
CA ILE A 428 -5.96 3.60 10.13
C ILE A 428 -5.43 2.30 9.52
N ARG A 429 -5.38 2.27 8.19
CA ARG A 429 -5.13 1.06 7.36
C ARG A 429 -3.99 0.15 7.83
N TYR A 430 -2.82 0.69 8.18
CA TYR A 430 -1.65 -0.16 8.49
C TYR A 430 -1.71 -0.83 9.86
N TYR A 431 -2.54 -0.34 10.77
CA TYR A 431 -2.67 -0.91 12.11
C TYR A 431 -3.95 -1.73 12.28
N LYS A 432 -4.74 -1.90 11.21
CA LYS A 432 -6.10 -2.48 11.27
C LYS A 432 -6.88 -1.84 12.43
N LYS A 433 -6.82 -0.52 12.52
CA LYS A 433 -7.51 0.29 13.52
C LYS A 433 -8.38 1.33 12.84
N THR A 434 -9.28 1.91 13.60
CA THR A 434 -10.18 2.95 13.15
C THR A 434 -10.23 4.04 14.22
N LYS A 435 -10.16 5.31 13.80
CA LYS A 435 -10.30 6.48 14.66
C LYS A 435 -11.71 7.04 14.54
N CYS A 436 -12.41 7.21 15.65
CA CYS A 436 -13.58 8.06 15.69
C CYS A 436 -13.17 9.47 16.12
N TYR A 437 -13.40 10.44 15.25
CA TYR A 437 -13.11 11.85 15.54
C TYR A 437 -14.12 12.43 16.54
N ALA A 438 -15.40 12.05 16.47
CA ALA A 438 -16.43 12.51 17.39
C ALA A 438 -16.11 12.11 18.85
N CYS A 439 -15.74 10.85 19.07
CA CYS A 439 -15.46 10.31 20.40
C CYS A 439 -13.99 10.40 20.85
N ASP A 440 -13.07 10.79 19.96
CA ASP A 440 -11.60 10.75 20.16
C ASP A 440 -11.01 9.37 20.51
N VAL A 441 -11.68 8.27 20.17
CA VAL A 441 -11.20 6.90 20.48
C VAL A 441 -10.65 6.18 19.25
N GLU A 442 -9.68 5.29 19.48
CA GLU A 442 -9.18 4.32 18.51
C GLU A 442 -9.64 2.91 18.91
N TYR A 443 -10.08 2.11 17.95
CA TYR A 443 -10.52 0.72 18.14
C TYR A 443 -10.08 -0.15 16.96
N LYS A 444 -10.22 -1.48 17.03
CA LYS A 444 -9.78 -2.38 15.95
C LYS A 444 -10.72 -2.28 14.75
N GLN A 445 -10.20 -2.54 13.55
CA GLN A 445 -11.02 -2.65 12.35
C GLN A 445 -12.01 -3.81 12.54
N GLY A 446 -13.28 -3.60 12.17
CA GLY A 446 -14.39 -4.50 12.49
C GLY A 446 -15.22 -4.06 13.71
N GLU A 447 -14.62 -3.39 14.70
CA GLU A 447 -15.33 -2.89 15.90
C GLU A 447 -16.05 -1.55 15.63
N ALA A 448 -15.98 -1.03 14.41
CA ALA A 448 -16.59 0.25 14.03
C ALA A 448 -18.10 0.23 14.25
N ILE A 449 -18.77 -0.85 13.81
CA ILE A 449 -20.22 -1.05 13.92
C ILE A 449 -20.66 -0.92 15.37
N GLU A 450 -20.02 -1.65 16.27
CA GLU A 450 -20.33 -1.62 17.69
C GLU A 450 -20.05 -0.24 18.31
N HIS A 451 -18.98 0.43 17.88
CA HIS A 451 -18.66 1.76 18.39
C HIS A 451 -19.69 2.82 17.98
N TYR A 452 -20.04 2.93 16.69
CA TYR A 452 -21.04 3.91 16.27
C TYR A 452 -22.46 3.43 16.54
N LYS A 453 -22.72 2.30 17.20
CA LYS A 453 -24.02 2.03 17.84
C LYS A 453 -24.16 2.69 19.21
N THR A 454 -23.05 3.13 19.82
CA THR A 454 -23.09 3.69 21.17
C THR A 454 -23.86 5.01 21.22
N ILE A 455 -24.68 5.20 22.26
CA ILE A 455 -25.39 6.46 22.53
C ILE A 455 -24.41 7.63 22.57
N ARG A 456 -23.21 7.41 23.14
CA ARG A 456 -22.16 8.43 23.18
C ARG A 456 -21.72 8.90 21.79
N HIS A 457 -21.54 7.99 20.83
CA HIS A 457 -21.19 8.37 19.47
C HIS A 457 -22.33 9.16 18.82
N LYS A 458 -23.57 8.70 18.98
CA LYS A 458 -24.77 9.35 18.46
C LYS A 458 -24.87 10.80 18.91
N THR A 459 -24.82 11.02 20.22
CA THR A 459 -24.85 12.36 20.83
C THR A 459 -23.72 13.23 20.28
N ASN A 460 -22.47 12.76 20.37
CA ASN A 460 -21.32 13.52 19.88
C ASN A 460 -21.40 13.85 18.38
N LEU A 461 -21.97 12.99 17.54
CA LEU A 461 -22.14 13.23 16.11
C LEU A 461 -23.21 14.30 15.85
N LEU A 462 -24.36 14.20 16.51
CA LEU A 462 -25.50 15.11 16.32
C LEU A 462 -25.23 16.50 16.89
N ASP A 463 -24.47 16.57 17.98
CA ASP A 463 -24.07 17.82 18.64
C ASP A 463 -22.99 18.59 17.88
N THR A 464 -22.38 17.99 16.85
CA THR A 464 -21.39 18.71 16.04
C THR A 464 -22.01 19.92 15.34
N GLU A 465 -21.25 21.01 15.31
CA GLU A 465 -21.71 22.26 14.72
C GLU A 465 -21.27 22.38 13.27
N VAL A 466 -22.20 22.53 12.34
CA VAL A 466 -21.93 22.76 10.91
C VAL A 466 -21.73 24.25 10.67
N VAL A 467 -20.63 24.60 10.02
CA VAL A 467 -20.31 25.96 9.58
C VAL A 467 -21.15 26.32 8.35
N THR A 468 -22.08 27.27 8.47
CA THR A 468 -23.13 27.46 7.44
C THR A 468 -22.87 28.57 6.42
N TYR A 469 -22.01 29.53 6.72
CA TYR A 469 -21.75 30.68 5.83
C TYR A 469 -20.93 30.33 4.57
N LEU A 470 -20.20 29.21 4.59
CA LEU A 470 -19.36 28.77 3.47
C LEU A 470 -20.16 27.87 2.52
N ARG A 471 -20.84 28.49 1.56
CA ARG A 471 -21.62 27.74 0.56
C ARG A 471 -20.74 26.75 -0.20
N GLY A 472 -21.22 25.51 -0.30
CA GLY A 472 -20.52 24.44 -1.02
C GLY A 472 -19.37 23.81 -0.25
N GLU A 473 -19.21 24.12 1.04
CA GLU A 473 -18.31 23.42 1.95
C GLU A 473 -19.11 22.63 2.99
N PHE A 474 -18.57 21.50 3.45
CA PHE A 474 -19.12 20.75 4.57
C PHE A 474 -18.09 20.70 5.69
N ILE A 475 -18.09 21.71 6.56
CA ILE A 475 -17.15 21.83 7.67
C ILE A 475 -17.92 21.73 8.97
N ARG A 476 -17.39 20.94 9.90
CA ARG A 476 -17.98 20.79 11.23
C ARG A 476 -16.98 21.14 12.31
N GLU A 477 -17.37 21.94 13.28
CA GLU A 477 -16.68 22.07 14.54
C GLU A 477 -17.13 20.91 15.44
N ILE A 478 -16.20 19.99 15.71
CA ILE A 478 -16.50 18.77 16.46
C ILE A 478 -16.20 18.92 17.95
N ARG A 479 -15.36 19.91 18.29
CA ARG A 479 -15.03 20.42 19.63
C ARG A 479 -14.60 21.87 19.45
N ASN A 480 -14.66 22.66 20.52
CA ASN A 480 -14.20 24.05 20.50
C ASN A 480 -12.80 24.15 19.88
N ASP A 481 -12.67 24.93 18.81
CA ASP A 481 -11.45 25.12 18.02
C ASP A 481 -10.92 23.86 17.30
N LEU A 482 -11.73 22.83 17.08
CA LEU A 482 -11.35 21.63 16.31
C LEU A 482 -12.33 21.37 15.17
N TYR A 483 -11.84 21.58 13.95
CA TYR A 483 -12.66 21.56 12.75
C TYR A 483 -12.40 20.32 11.90
N HIS A 484 -13.46 19.72 11.39
CA HIS A 484 -13.47 18.58 10.50
C HIS A 484 -13.91 19.00 9.10
N CYS A 485 -13.10 18.68 8.09
CA CYS A 485 -13.47 18.85 6.68
C CYS A 485 -14.17 17.58 6.15
N GLY A 486 -15.44 17.69 5.79
CA GLY A 486 -16.28 16.63 5.24
C GLY A 486 -15.83 16.04 3.92
N PHE A 487 -15.14 16.81 3.09
CA PHE A 487 -14.67 16.32 1.79
C PHE A 487 -13.38 15.52 1.90
N CYS A 488 -12.48 15.97 2.78
CA CYS A 488 -11.16 15.39 2.97
C CYS A 488 -11.11 14.35 4.10
N ASN A 489 -12.13 14.31 4.98
CA ASN A 489 -12.18 13.50 6.20
C ASN A 489 -10.95 13.70 7.11
N ARG A 490 -10.65 14.97 7.43
CA ARG A 490 -9.46 15.39 8.19
C ARG A 490 -9.80 16.41 9.26
N LEU A 491 -9.02 16.38 10.33
CA LEU A 491 -9.11 17.32 11.45
C LEU A 491 -8.05 18.41 11.38
N PHE A 492 -8.46 19.62 11.72
CA PHE A 492 -7.64 20.81 11.77
C PHE A 492 -7.92 21.53 13.08
N ALA A 493 -6.91 21.63 13.92
CA ALA A 493 -6.96 22.50 15.09
C ALA A 493 -6.96 23.96 14.62
N TYR A 494 -7.89 24.75 15.14
CA TYR A 494 -8.11 26.16 14.89
C TYR A 494 -8.52 26.51 13.46
N TRP A 495 -9.18 27.66 13.33
CA TRP A 495 -9.76 28.10 12.06
C TRP A 495 -8.71 28.51 11.02
N ASP A 496 -7.56 29.08 11.45
CA ASP A 496 -6.47 29.47 10.55
C ASP A 496 -5.92 28.27 9.76
N ASN A 497 -5.82 27.10 10.40
CA ASN A 497 -5.42 25.87 9.73
C ASN A 497 -6.49 25.35 8.75
N MET A 498 -7.77 25.43 9.12
CA MET A 498 -8.88 25.06 8.23
C MET A 498 -8.91 25.96 6.98
N LYS A 499 -8.75 27.27 7.13
CA LYS A 499 -8.68 28.20 5.98
C LYS A 499 -7.55 27.88 5.02
N ARG A 500 -6.36 27.57 5.55
CA ARG A 500 -5.22 27.14 4.74
C ARG A 500 -5.50 25.82 4.02
N HIS A 501 -6.14 24.88 4.69
CA HIS A 501 -6.55 23.62 4.08
C HIS A 501 -7.50 23.81 2.90
N MET A 502 -8.55 24.64 3.06
CA MET A 502 -9.52 24.89 1.99
C MET A 502 -8.89 25.49 0.73
N ARG A 503 -7.80 26.26 0.88
CA ARG A 503 -7.05 26.85 -0.23
C ARG A 503 -6.12 25.84 -0.92
N SER A 504 -5.80 24.73 -0.26
CA SER A 504 -4.89 23.71 -0.81
C SER A 504 -5.46 23.06 -2.07
N TRP A 505 -4.57 22.72 -3.01
CA TRP A 505 -4.94 22.06 -4.27
C TRP A 505 -5.72 20.76 -4.02
N ARG A 506 -5.28 19.96 -3.04
CA ARG A 506 -5.94 18.70 -2.67
C ARG A 506 -7.39 18.88 -2.21
N HIS A 507 -7.70 19.93 -1.45
CA HIS A 507 -9.09 20.21 -1.07
C HIS A 507 -9.94 20.56 -2.29
N LYS A 508 -9.41 21.40 -3.18
CA LYS A 508 -10.09 21.80 -4.42
C LYS A 508 -10.40 20.60 -5.31
N GLU A 509 -9.47 19.66 -5.42
CA GLU A 509 -9.66 18.38 -6.14
C GLU A 509 -10.78 17.55 -5.51
N MET A 510 -10.69 17.28 -4.20
CA MET A 510 -11.73 16.53 -3.47
C MET A 510 -13.11 17.20 -3.56
N LYS A 511 -13.16 18.53 -3.54
CA LYS A 511 -14.39 19.32 -3.70
C LYS A 511 -14.98 19.13 -5.10
N LYS A 512 -14.17 19.15 -6.16
CA LYS A 512 -14.64 18.87 -7.53
C LYS A 512 -15.27 17.48 -7.64
N ASP A 513 -14.64 16.47 -7.05
CA ASP A 513 -15.20 15.11 -7.01
C ASP A 513 -16.56 15.07 -6.30
N ARG A 514 -16.73 15.85 -5.21
CA ARG A 514 -18.02 15.94 -4.50
C ARG A 514 -19.10 16.65 -5.31
N ILE A 515 -18.74 17.68 -6.05
CA ILE A 515 -19.67 18.36 -6.95
C ILE A 515 -20.14 17.39 -8.04
N MET A 516 -19.22 16.61 -8.63
CA MET A 516 -19.57 15.58 -9.62
C MET A 516 -20.50 14.51 -9.01
N ALA A 517 -20.17 14.02 -7.82
CA ALA A 517 -21.01 13.05 -7.09
C ALA A 517 -22.41 13.61 -6.76
N SER A 518 -22.51 14.89 -6.35
CA SER A 518 -23.79 15.57 -6.13
C SER A 518 -24.62 15.67 -7.42
N ASN A 519 -23.98 15.94 -8.56
CA ASN A 519 -24.68 15.98 -9.86
C ASN A 519 -25.20 14.60 -10.27
N LEU A 520 -24.43 13.55 -10.01
CA LEU A 520 -24.87 12.16 -10.25
C LEU A 520 -26.03 11.78 -9.32
N ALA A 521 -25.93 12.12 -8.02
CA ALA A 521 -27.00 11.89 -7.05
C ALA A 521 -28.31 12.56 -7.47
N ARG A 522 -28.24 13.78 -8.05
CA ARG A 522 -29.43 14.46 -8.58
C ARG A 522 -30.11 13.67 -9.70
N LYS A 523 -29.35 13.03 -10.59
CA LYS A 523 -29.89 12.13 -11.61
C LYS A 523 -30.51 10.90 -10.96
N TRP A 524 -29.78 10.24 -10.06
CA TRP A 524 -30.23 9.04 -9.37
C TRP A 524 -31.46 9.23 -8.49
N LYS A 525 -31.67 10.43 -7.93
CA LYS A 525 -32.92 10.76 -7.24
C LYS A 525 -34.13 10.70 -8.18
N LYS A 526 -33.99 11.17 -9.43
CA LYS A 526 -35.07 11.08 -10.43
C LYS A 526 -35.38 9.64 -10.80
N ASP A 527 -34.35 8.80 -10.79
CA ASP A 527 -34.44 7.37 -11.10
C ASP A 527 -34.83 6.51 -9.87
N ASN A 528 -35.12 7.12 -8.71
CA ASN A 528 -35.40 6.44 -7.43
C ASN A 528 -34.31 5.45 -6.98
N LEU A 529 -33.04 5.71 -7.33
CA LEU A 529 -31.89 4.87 -6.98
C LEU A 529 -31.21 5.27 -5.66
N LEU A 530 -31.79 6.22 -4.93
CA LEU A 530 -31.27 6.68 -3.64
C LEU A 530 -32.20 6.28 -2.50
N THR A 531 -31.60 5.82 -1.40
CA THR A 531 -32.33 5.53 -0.16
C THR A 531 -32.61 6.86 0.56
N VAL A 532 -33.87 7.15 0.85
CA VAL A 532 -34.24 8.32 1.66
C VAL A 532 -33.93 8.02 3.12
N ILE A 533 -33.15 8.90 3.74
CA ILE A 533 -32.80 8.82 5.16
C ILE A 533 -33.61 9.87 5.90
N SER A 534 -34.23 9.47 7.00
CA SER A 534 -35.00 10.34 7.88
C SER A 534 -34.13 11.45 8.44
N THR A 535 -34.72 12.63 8.67
CA THR A 535 -34.08 13.73 9.40
C THR A 535 -34.38 13.71 10.89
N ASN A 536 -35.32 12.87 11.34
CA ASN A 536 -35.45 12.55 12.76
C ASN A 536 -34.15 11.85 13.21
N PRO A 537 -33.43 12.36 14.21
CA PRO A 537 -32.11 11.82 14.56
C PRO A 537 -32.12 10.36 15.01
N ASP A 538 -33.18 9.93 15.69
CA ASP A 538 -33.30 8.56 16.17
C ASP A 538 -33.48 7.60 15.00
N ILE A 539 -34.40 7.92 14.09
CA ILE A 539 -34.67 7.12 12.89
C ILE A 539 -33.48 7.17 11.93
N MET A 540 -32.91 8.36 11.69
CA MET A 540 -31.70 8.54 10.89
C MET A 540 -30.61 7.60 11.39
N TYR A 541 -30.36 7.62 12.70
CA TYR A 541 -29.29 6.83 13.27
C TYR A 541 -29.54 5.33 13.14
N VAL A 542 -30.77 4.86 13.39
CA VAL A 542 -31.14 3.45 13.15
C VAL A 542 -30.92 3.07 11.69
N GLN A 543 -31.37 3.90 10.75
CA GLN A 543 -31.13 3.67 9.32
C GLN A 543 -29.63 3.64 9.00
N LEU A 544 -28.80 4.49 9.63
CA LEU A 544 -27.34 4.42 9.49
C LEU A 544 -26.78 3.08 10.01
N LEU A 545 -27.39 2.45 11.01
CA LEU A 545 -26.96 1.14 11.50
C LEU A 545 -27.30 0.02 10.51
N ASP A 546 -28.43 0.14 9.81
CA ASP A 546 -28.94 -0.86 8.85
C ASP A 546 -28.33 -0.74 7.45
N LEU A 547 -27.71 0.40 7.14
CA LEU A 547 -26.86 0.50 5.96
C LEU A 547 -25.67 -0.43 6.19
N ASP A 548 -25.73 -1.65 5.63
CA ASP A 548 -24.64 -2.65 5.61
C ASP A 548 -23.32 -2.00 5.18
N PHE A 549 -22.64 -1.39 6.13
CA PHE A 549 -21.33 -0.85 5.90
C PHE A 549 -20.41 -2.06 5.96
N TYR A 550 -20.14 -2.66 4.80
CA TYR A 550 -19.00 -3.52 4.60
C TYR A 550 -17.73 -2.66 4.87
N LEU A 551 -17.35 -2.52 6.16
CA LEU A 551 -16.28 -1.68 6.70
C LEU A 551 -14.94 -2.40 6.80
#